data_AF-C1KV16-F1
#
_entry.id   AF-C1KV16-F1
#
_cell.length_a   1.000
_cell.length_b   1.000
_cell.length_c   1.000
_cell.angle_alpha   90.00
_cell.angle_beta   90.00
_cell.angle_gamma   90.00
#
_symmetry.space_group_name_H-M   'P 1'
#
loop_
_entity.id
_entity.type
_entity.pdbx_description
1 polymer ?
#
loop_
_entity_poly.entity_id
_entity_poly.type
_entity_poly.pdbx_seq_one_letter_code
_entity_poly.pdbx_strand_id
1 'polypeptide(L)'
;DDADAKDKELMAKLFGVALKCFKDADWGACGEMITTKYDITEPKYKQCTCQMACVGEDLGMINTKGEPEPAKFLEYVKRINNQSIKSQLQHIYDKCQNVKGADKCDLSEQFAICAFKESPALKERVSTLMEMLVKMKPKSK
;
A
#
# COMPACT_ATOMS: atom_id res chain seq x y z
N ASP A 1 14.90 8.07 20.75
CA ASP A 1 13.78 7.43 21.44
C ASP A 1 13.46 6.06 20.88
N ASP A 2 13.11 5.12 21.74
CA ASP A 2 12.75 3.73 21.38
C ASP A 2 11.50 3.64 20.48
N ALA A 3 10.62 4.64 20.53
CA ALA A 3 9.43 4.73 19.67
C ALA A 3 9.80 4.94 18.19
N ASP A 4 10.77 5.79 17.91
CA ASP A 4 11.28 6.01 16.55
C ASP A 4 11.97 4.75 16.00
N ALA A 5 12.64 3.97 16.86
CA ALA A 5 13.29 2.74 16.46
C ALA A 5 12.26 1.67 16.02
N LYS A 6 11.15 1.53 16.76
CA LYS A 6 10.07 0.59 16.42
C LYS A 6 9.35 0.96 15.12
N ASP A 7 9.09 2.24 14.90
CA ASP A 7 8.47 2.71 13.64
C ASP A 7 9.43 2.53 12.47
N LYS A 8 10.73 2.77 12.65
CA LYS A 8 11.76 2.47 11.64
C LYS A 8 11.82 0.99 11.30
N GLU A 9 11.75 0.10 12.30
CA GLU A 9 11.72 -1.35 12.06
C GLU A 9 10.46 -1.76 11.28
N LEU A 10 9.30 -1.24 11.66
CA LEU A 10 8.04 -1.51 10.97
C LEU A 10 8.08 -1.02 9.51
N MET A 11 8.60 0.18 9.29
CA MET A 11 8.82 0.74 7.95
C MET A 11 9.84 -0.10 7.16
N ALA A 12 10.96 -0.50 7.77
CA ALA A 12 11.96 -1.34 7.11
C ALA A 12 11.38 -2.70 6.69
N LYS A 13 10.52 -3.29 7.53
CA LYS A 13 9.79 -4.52 7.18
C LYS A 13 8.83 -4.27 6.01
N LEU A 14 8.01 -3.23 6.07
CA LEU A 14 7.12 -2.85 4.97
C LEU A 14 7.90 -2.64 3.67
N PHE A 15 9.06 -1.97 3.72
CA PHE A 15 9.94 -1.77 2.59
C PHE A 15 10.48 -3.07 2.01
N GLY A 16 10.96 -3.99 2.86
CA GLY A 16 11.44 -5.30 2.41
C GLY A 16 10.36 -6.09 1.68
N VAL A 17 9.14 -6.09 2.21
CA VAL A 17 7.98 -6.73 1.57
C VAL A 17 7.61 -6.05 0.25
N ALA A 18 7.54 -4.72 0.23
CA ALA A 18 7.23 -3.96 -0.97
C ALA A 18 8.26 -4.21 -2.08
N LEU A 19 9.57 -4.19 -1.76
CA LEU A 19 10.63 -4.50 -2.72
C LEU A 19 10.55 -5.94 -3.26
N LYS A 20 10.20 -6.90 -2.40
CA LYS A 20 9.98 -8.30 -2.80
C LYS A 20 8.82 -8.42 -3.78
N CYS A 21 7.66 -7.86 -3.47
CA CYS A 21 6.48 -7.94 -4.33
C CYS A 21 6.66 -7.15 -5.62
N PHE A 22 7.15 -5.91 -5.54
CA PHE A 22 7.31 -5.04 -6.71
C PHE A 22 8.62 -5.28 -7.50
N LYS A 23 9.38 -6.34 -7.20
CA LYS A 23 10.68 -6.62 -7.84
C LYS A 23 10.59 -6.54 -9.37
N ASP A 24 9.58 -7.22 -9.93
CA ASP A 24 9.35 -7.38 -11.37
C ASP A 24 8.15 -6.54 -11.87
N ALA A 25 7.71 -5.56 -11.06
CA ALA A 25 6.65 -4.65 -11.44
C ALA A 25 7.10 -3.66 -12.53
N ASP A 26 6.17 -3.22 -13.37
CA ASP A 26 6.38 -2.03 -14.20
C ASP A 26 6.33 -0.76 -13.33
N TRP A 27 7.50 -0.30 -12.89
CA TRP A 27 7.64 0.90 -12.05
C TRP A 27 7.22 2.18 -12.76
N GLY A 28 7.21 2.21 -14.09
CA GLY A 28 6.68 3.32 -14.87
C GLY A 28 5.16 3.40 -14.73
N ALA A 29 4.47 2.29 -15.01
CA ALA A 29 3.02 2.19 -14.86
C ALA A 29 2.58 2.36 -13.40
N CYS A 30 3.26 1.74 -12.43
CA CYS A 30 2.92 1.89 -11.02
C CYS A 30 3.21 3.30 -10.48
N GLY A 31 4.25 3.95 -10.99
CA GLY A 31 4.53 5.36 -10.72
C GLY A 31 3.42 6.27 -11.25
N GLU A 32 2.99 6.04 -12.49
CA GLU A 32 1.89 6.78 -13.12
C GLU A 32 0.58 6.62 -12.33
N MET A 33 0.22 5.39 -11.96
CA MET A 33 -0.98 5.07 -11.16
C MET A 33 -1.12 5.91 -9.89
N ILE A 34 0.00 6.18 -9.21
CA ILE A 34 0.01 6.85 -7.90
C ILE A 34 0.13 8.37 -8.05
N THR A 35 1.04 8.82 -8.91
CA THR A 35 1.42 10.24 -9.03
C THR A 35 0.42 11.07 -9.82
N THR A 36 -0.38 10.43 -10.67
CA THR A 36 -1.27 11.13 -11.58
C THR A 36 -2.73 11.10 -11.08
N LYS A 37 -3.60 11.94 -11.65
CA LYS A 37 -5.06 11.93 -11.38
C LYS A 37 -5.80 10.82 -12.15
N TYR A 38 -5.09 9.86 -12.73
CA TYR A 38 -5.67 8.90 -13.65
C TYR A 38 -6.49 7.87 -12.89
N ASP A 39 -7.37 7.24 -13.65
CA ASP A 39 -8.23 6.20 -13.15
C ASP A 39 -7.39 4.95 -12.84
N ILE A 40 -7.22 4.64 -11.56
CA ILE A 40 -6.45 3.46 -11.10
C ILE A 40 -7.07 2.15 -11.62
N THR A 41 -8.31 2.17 -12.13
CA THR A 41 -8.94 1.01 -12.77
C THR A 41 -8.47 0.76 -14.21
N GLU A 42 -7.58 1.59 -14.77
CA GLU A 42 -7.05 1.34 -16.11
C GLU A 42 -6.31 -0.03 -16.17
N PRO A 43 -6.53 -0.87 -17.20
CA PRO A 43 -5.98 -2.23 -17.26
C PRO A 43 -4.45 -2.31 -17.11
N LYS A 44 -3.72 -1.28 -17.57
CA LYS A 44 -2.26 -1.20 -17.44
C LYS A 44 -1.77 -1.17 -15.99
N TYR A 45 -2.62 -0.80 -15.03
CA TYR A 45 -2.29 -0.75 -13.61
C TYR A 45 -2.63 -2.02 -12.83
N LYS A 46 -3.32 -2.98 -13.46
CA LYS A 46 -3.74 -4.22 -12.78
C LYS A 46 -2.57 -4.99 -12.17
N GLN A 47 -1.40 -4.97 -12.83
CA GLN A 47 -0.18 -5.56 -12.26
C GLN A 47 0.19 -4.88 -10.93
N CYS A 48 0.14 -3.55 -10.86
CA CYS A 48 0.46 -2.78 -9.67
C CYS A 48 -0.50 -3.06 -8.51
N THR A 49 -1.80 -3.18 -8.79
CA THR A 49 -2.80 -3.52 -7.78
C THR A 49 -2.65 -4.96 -7.29
N CYS A 50 -2.26 -5.89 -8.16
CA CYS A 50 -1.84 -7.24 -7.75
C CYS A 50 -0.58 -7.24 -6.88
N GLN A 51 0.40 -6.36 -7.14
CA GLN A 51 1.58 -6.26 -6.26
C GLN A 51 1.24 -5.67 -4.89
N MET A 52 0.27 -4.74 -4.82
CA MET A 52 -0.29 -4.31 -3.53
C MET A 52 -0.96 -5.47 -2.78
N ALA A 53 -1.67 -6.35 -3.50
CA ALA A 53 -2.24 -7.56 -2.92
C ALA A 53 -1.17 -8.49 -2.35
N CYS A 54 -0.05 -8.68 -3.06
CA CYS A 54 1.11 -9.44 -2.57
C CYS A 54 1.65 -8.87 -1.25
N VAL A 55 1.75 -7.54 -1.12
CA VAL A 55 2.17 -6.89 0.14
C VAL A 55 1.16 -7.18 1.25
N GLY A 56 -0.14 -7.08 0.96
CA GLY A 56 -1.20 -7.43 1.90
C GLY A 56 -1.13 -8.88 2.37
N GLU A 57 -0.87 -9.82 1.46
CA GLU A 57 -0.70 -11.24 1.77
C GLU A 57 0.53 -11.50 2.67
N ASP A 58 1.69 -10.93 2.34
CA ASP A 58 2.94 -11.16 3.09
C ASP A 58 2.90 -10.50 4.48
N LEU A 59 2.11 -9.44 4.64
CA LEU A 59 1.80 -8.82 5.93
C LEU A 59 0.66 -9.51 6.69
N GLY A 60 -0.02 -10.49 6.08
CA GLY A 60 -1.15 -11.21 6.65
C GLY A 60 -2.45 -10.39 6.73
N MET A 61 -2.54 -9.28 6.01
CA MET A 61 -3.74 -8.43 5.89
C MET A 61 -4.71 -8.94 4.82
N ILE A 62 -4.24 -9.81 3.94
CA ILE A 62 -5.05 -10.59 2.98
C ILE A 62 -4.69 -12.05 3.21
N ASN A 63 -5.69 -12.92 3.31
CA ASN A 63 -5.46 -14.35 3.50
C ASN A 63 -5.26 -15.09 2.17
N THR A 64 -4.94 -16.38 2.25
CA THR A 64 -4.68 -17.23 1.06
C THR A 64 -5.90 -17.42 0.14
N LYS A 65 -7.11 -17.08 0.60
CA LYS A 65 -8.32 -17.06 -0.21
C LYS A 65 -8.55 -15.72 -0.91
N GLY A 66 -7.68 -14.74 -0.68
CA GLY A 66 -7.80 -13.39 -1.23
C GLY A 66 -8.78 -12.50 -0.47
N GLU A 67 -9.16 -12.87 0.75
CA GLU A 67 -10.10 -12.10 1.59
C GLU A 67 -9.32 -11.19 2.55
N PRO A 68 -9.87 -10.01 2.91
CA PRO A 68 -9.21 -9.14 3.89
C PRO A 68 -9.20 -9.79 5.28
N GLU A 69 -8.16 -9.50 6.06
CA GLU A 69 -7.99 -9.91 7.46
C GLU A 69 -7.99 -8.66 8.37
N PRO A 70 -9.17 -8.13 8.74
CA PRO A 70 -9.28 -6.84 9.43
C PRO A 70 -8.56 -6.80 10.78
N ALA A 71 -8.56 -7.93 11.50
CA ALA A 71 -7.85 -8.08 12.76
C ALA A 71 -6.34 -7.85 12.61
N LYS A 72 -5.75 -8.33 11.50
CA LYS A 72 -4.33 -8.17 11.20
C LYS A 72 -3.98 -6.77 10.76
N PHE A 73 -4.87 -6.10 10.01
CA PHE A 73 -4.73 -4.68 9.72
C PHE A 73 -4.72 -3.84 11.01
N LEU A 74 -5.68 -4.05 11.91
CA LEU A 74 -5.74 -3.33 13.19
C LEU A 74 -4.55 -3.63 14.12
N GLU A 75 -4.05 -4.87 14.11
CA GLU A 75 -2.81 -5.25 14.80
C GLU A 75 -1.63 -4.43 14.28
N TYR A 76 -1.49 -4.29 12.96
CA TYR A 76 -0.46 -3.46 12.34
C TYR A 76 -0.59 -1.99 12.75
N VAL A 77 -1.79 -1.40 12.67
CA VAL A 77 -2.04 0.00 13.06
C VAL A 77 -1.69 0.24 14.53
N LYS A 78 -1.97 -0.72 15.42
CA LYS A 78 -1.64 -0.61 16.85
C LYS A 78 -0.13 -0.54 17.11
N ARG A 79 0.70 -1.14 16.26
CA ARG A 79 2.16 -1.15 16.38
C ARG A 79 2.83 0.15 15.97
N ILE A 80 2.13 1.03 15.25
CA ILE A 80 2.62 2.33 14.82
C ILE A 80 2.60 3.30 16.00
N ASN A 81 3.74 3.90 16.31
CA ASN A 81 3.87 4.89 17.38
C ASN A 81 3.58 6.31 16.88
N ASN A 82 3.92 6.61 15.62
CA ASN A 82 3.60 7.86 14.98
C ASN A 82 2.08 8.08 14.93
N GLN A 83 1.59 8.97 15.79
CA GLN A 83 0.15 9.21 15.95
C GLN A 83 -0.51 9.77 14.68
N SER A 84 0.21 10.52 13.85
CA SER A 84 -0.32 11.03 12.58
C SER A 84 -0.59 9.87 11.61
N ILE A 85 0.37 8.97 11.43
CA ILE A 85 0.23 7.80 10.55
C ILE A 85 -0.85 6.86 11.11
N LYS A 86 -0.81 6.59 12.42
CA LYS A 86 -1.77 5.72 13.10
C LYS A 86 -3.20 6.23 12.92
N SER A 87 -3.46 7.51 13.18
CA SER A 87 -4.80 8.10 13.08
C SER A 87 -5.31 8.08 11.65
N GLN A 88 -4.44 8.33 10.67
CA GLN A 88 -4.82 8.26 9.26
C GLN A 88 -5.16 6.84 8.81
N LEU A 89 -4.37 5.83 9.20
CA LEU A 89 -4.67 4.44 8.87
C LEU A 89 -5.93 3.93 9.58
N GLN A 90 -6.18 4.37 10.82
CA GLN A 90 -7.44 4.08 11.51
C GLN A 90 -8.64 4.71 10.78
N HIS A 91 -8.53 5.98 10.36
CA HIS A 91 -9.57 6.64 9.59
C HIS A 91 -9.88 5.90 8.28
N ILE A 92 -8.84 5.51 7.54
CA ILE A 92 -8.98 4.72 6.31
C ILE A 92 -9.66 3.38 6.61
N TYR A 93 -9.25 2.68 7.67
CA TYR A 93 -9.89 1.43 8.06
C TYR A 93 -11.38 1.62 8.33
N ASP A 94 -11.75 2.59 9.14
CA ASP A 94 -13.14 2.84 9.52
C ASP A 94 -14.03 3.10 8.29
N LYS A 95 -13.47 3.76 7.25
CA LYS A 95 -14.15 4.09 6.01
C LYS A 95 -14.14 3.00 4.95
N CYS A 96 -13.04 2.24 4.84
CA CYS A 96 -12.74 1.38 3.70
C CYS A 96 -12.77 -0.11 4.02
N GLN A 97 -12.91 -0.53 5.29
CA GLN A 97 -12.89 -1.95 5.68
C GLN A 97 -13.95 -2.83 5.00
N ASN A 98 -15.04 -2.24 4.51
CA ASN A 98 -16.15 -2.97 3.88
C ASN A 98 -16.00 -3.07 2.35
N VAL A 99 -14.90 -2.56 1.79
CA VAL A 99 -14.59 -2.71 0.37
C VAL A 99 -14.48 -4.19 0.02
N LYS A 100 -15.01 -4.56 -1.14
CA LYS A 100 -14.95 -5.90 -1.69
C LYS A 100 -14.27 -5.86 -3.06
N GLY A 101 -13.68 -6.98 -3.45
CA GLY A 101 -13.22 -7.21 -4.81
C GLY A 101 -13.60 -8.59 -5.29
N ALA A 102 -13.60 -8.79 -6.61
CA ALA A 102 -13.81 -10.09 -7.25
C ALA A 102 -12.64 -11.06 -7.00
N ASP A 103 -11.44 -10.52 -6.79
CA ASP A 103 -10.22 -11.24 -6.42
C ASP A 103 -9.34 -10.34 -5.51
N LYS A 104 -8.20 -10.86 -5.06
CA LYS A 104 -7.26 -10.12 -4.18
C LYS A 104 -6.67 -8.85 -4.80
N CYS A 105 -6.48 -8.83 -6.11
CA CYS A 105 -5.95 -7.66 -6.82
C CYS A 105 -7.01 -6.57 -6.92
N ASP A 106 -8.24 -6.96 -7.27
CA ASP A 106 -9.40 -6.07 -7.27
C ASP A 106 -9.71 -5.55 -5.86
N LEU A 107 -9.65 -6.41 -4.84
CA LEU A 107 -9.79 -5.97 -3.45
C LEU A 107 -8.77 -4.88 -3.09
N SER A 108 -7.51 -5.08 -3.49
CA SER A 108 -6.43 -4.13 -3.24
C SER A 108 -6.60 -2.84 -4.04
N GLU A 109 -7.09 -2.92 -5.28
CA GLU A 109 -7.44 -1.78 -6.12
C GLU A 109 -8.56 -0.94 -5.49
N GLN A 110 -9.68 -1.57 -5.16
CA GLN A 110 -10.83 -0.89 -4.54
C GLN A 110 -10.47 -0.31 -3.18
N PHE A 111 -9.64 -1.01 -2.40
CA PHE A 111 -9.16 -0.49 -1.12
C PHE A 111 -8.24 0.72 -1.32
N ALA A 112 -7.32 0.68 -2.29
CA ALA A 112 -6.44 1.80 -2.63
C ALA A 112 -7.23 3.02 -3.11
N ILE A 113 -8.26 2.82 -3.96
CA ILE A 113 -9.19 3.89 -4.38
C ILE A 113 -9.81 4.56 -3.17
N CYS A 114 -10.40 3.76 -2.26
CA CYS A 114 -11.04 4.28 -1.07
C CYS A 114 -10.03 4.99 -0.16
N ALA A 115 -8.88 4.38 0.12
CA ALA A 115 -7.85 4.92 0.99
C ALA A 115 -7.28 6.25 0.48
N PHE A 116 -7.02 6.38 -0.83
CA PHE A 116 -6.51 7.62 -1.41
C PHE A 116 -7.57 8.72 -1.49
N LYS A 117 -8.84 8.36 -1.60
CA LYS A 117 -9.96 9.32 -1.54
C LYS A 117 -10.16 9.86 -0.12
N GLU A 118 -10.17 8.98 0.88
CA GLU A 118 -10.38 9.37 2.29
C GLU A 118 -9.13 9.98 2.92
N SER A 119 -7.93 9.71 2.37
CA SER A 119 -6.68 10.28 2.86
C SER A 119 -5.77 10.78 1.73
N PRO A 120 -5.95 12.05 1.29
CA PRO A 120 -5.01 12.70 0.37
C PRO A 120 -3.57 12.72 0.89
N ALA A 121 -3.40 12.82 2.21
CA ALA A 121 -2.08 12.77 2.86
C ALA A 121 -1.40 11.40 2.71
N LEU A 122 -2.17 10.30 2.75
CA LEU A 122 -1.61 8.98 2.43
C LEU A 122 -1.21 8.92 0.96
N LYS A 123 -2.07 9.40 0.04
CA LYS A 123 -1.75 9.45 -1.39
C LYS A 123 -0.44 10.19 -1.62
N GLU A 124 -0.27 11.38 -1.04
CA GLU A 124 0.95 12.18 -1.17
C GLU A 124 2.20 11.42 -0.67
N ARG A 125 2.13 10.80 0.50
CA ARG A 125 3.26 10.02 1.05
C ARG A 125 3.66 8.85 0.16
N VAL A 126 2.66 8.13 -0.38
CA VAL A 126 2.90 7.01 -1.30
C VAL A 126 3.46 7.52 -2.63
N SER A 127 2.98 8.66 -3.14
CA SER A 127 3.54 9.33 -4.33
C SER A 127 5.00 9.71 -4.14
N THR A 128 5.33 10.43 -3.06
CA THR A 128 6.72 10.82 -2.75
C THR A 128 7.62 9.60 -2.65
N LEU A 129 7.13 8.54 -2.02
CA LEU A 129 7.91 7.31 -1.89
C LEU A 129 8.17 6.65 -3.25
N MET A 130 7.13 6.54 -4.07
CA MET A 130 7.25 5.95 -5.40
C MET A 130 8.19 6.77 -6.29
N GLU A 131 8.12 8.09 -6.24
CA GLU A 131 9.06 8.96 -6.96
C GLU A 131 10.51 8.74 -6.52
N MET A 132 10.75 8.59 -5.22
CA MET A 132 12.09 8.29 -4.72
C MET A 132 12.58 6.92 -5.25
N LEU A 133 11.73 5.90 -5.22
CA LEU A 133 12.06 4.56 -5.70
C LEU A 133 12.32 4.54 -7.22
N VAL A 134 11.52 5.24 -8.01
CA VAL A 134 11.72 5.38 -9.47
C VAL A 134 13.03 6.13 -9.77
N LYS A 135 13.35 7.19 -9.03
CA LYS A 135 14.62 7.94 -9.18
C LYS A 135 15.84 7.12 -8.76
N MET A 136 15.70 6.22 -7.78
CA MET A 136 16.78 5.38 -7.26
C MET A 136 17.02 4.11 -8.11
N LYS A 137 16.03 3.64 -8.89
CA LYS A 137 16.28 2.54 -9.82
C LYS A 137 17.21 3.02 -10.94
N PRO A 138 18.30 2.30 -11.24
CA PRO A 138 19.11 2.62 -12.40
C PRO A 138 18.20 2.56 -13.63
N LYS A 139 18.26 3.59 -14.49
CA LYS A 139 17.64 3.54 -15.82
C LYS A 139 18.17 2.28 -16.50
N SER A 140 17.33 1.25 -16.63
CA SER A 140 17.66 0.11 -17.48
C SER A 140 18.02 0.68 -18.84
N LYS A 141 19.27 0.46 -19.24
CA LYS A 141 19.76 0.73 -20.59
C LYS A 141 19.09 -0.23 -21.57
#